data_AF-A0A7Y9XSM1-F1
#
_entry.id   AF-A0A7Y9XSM1-F1
#
_cell.length_a   1.000
_cell.length_b   1.000
_cell.length_c   1.000
_cell.angle_alpha   90.00
_cell.angle_beta   90.00
_cell.angle_gamma   90.00
#
_symmetry.space_group_name_H-M   'P 1'
#
loop_
_entity.id
_entity.type
_entity.pdbx_description
1 polymer ?
#
loop_
_entity_poly.entity_id
_entity_poly.type
_entity_poly.pdbx_seq_one_letter_code
_entity_poly.pdbx_strand_id
1 'polypeptide(L)'
;MDASEFKKRLENCVPGIEDLAKVGLLSDEVDELRRSFFIIKRKERLERIGLPGQLGELFKNYDPSNVEIGMLKFDLEPHKKTQVG
;
A
#
# COMPACT_ATOMS: atom_id res chain seq x y z
N MET A 1 -5.28 13.96 -3.61
CA MET A 1 -5.38 13.06 -2.45
C MET A 1 -4.31 13.47 -1.47
N ASP A 2 -4.69 13.74 -0.22
CA ASP A 2 -3.75 14.03 0.86
C ASP A 2 -3.38 12.75 1.64
N ALA A 3 -2.39 12.85 2.53
CA ALA A 3 -1.88 11.71 3.28
C ALA A 3 -2.92 11.09 4.25
N SER A 4 -3.87 11.88 4.75
CA SER A 4 -4.92 11.42 5.65
C SER A 4 -5.98 10.63 4.89
N GLU A 5 -6.35 11.11 3.70
CA GLU A 5 -7.25 10.44 2.78
C GLU A 5 -6.66 9.11 2.28
N PHE A 6 -5.37 9.10 1.92
CA PHE A 6 -4.67 7.87 1.52
C PHE A 6 -4.71 6.81 2.63
N LYS A 7 -4.36 7.19 3.87
CA LYS A 7 -4.43 6.28 5.02
C LYS A 7 -5.82 5.66 5.17
N LYS A 8 -6.88 6.48 5.14
CA LYS A 8 -8.26 5.99 5.27
C LYS A 8 -8.63 5.02 4.14
N ARG A 9 -8.24 5.32 2.90
CA ARG A 9 -8.51 4.43 1.76
C ARG A 9 -7.78 3.11 1.90
N LEU A 10 -6.52 3.12 2.34
CA LEU A 10 -5.76 1.89 2.59
C LEU A 10 -6.41 1.03 3.68
N GLU A 11 -6.82 1.63 4.79
CA GLU A 11 -7.51 0.92 5.89
C GLU A 11 -8.86 0.33 5.45
N ASN A 12 -9.54 0.97 4.49
CA ASN A 12 -10.79 0.44 3.91
C ASN A 12 -10.57 -0.71 2.93
N CYS A 13 -9.33 -0.96 2.49
CA CYS A 13 -8.98 -2.06 1.61
C CYS A 13 -8.56 -3.33 2.37
N VAL A 14 -8.59 -3.32 3.71
CA VAL A 14 -8.24 -4.49 4.53
C VAL A 14 -9.16 -5.66 4.17
N PRO A 15 -8.62 -6.78 3.68
CA PRO A 15 -9.43 -7.96 3.37
C PRO A 15 -10.02 -8.59 4.64
N GLY A 16 -11.20 -9.20 4.49
CA GLY A 16 -11.84 -9.95 5.56
C GLY A 16 -11.06 -11.21 5.91
N ILE A 17 -11.07 -11.59 7.20
CA ILE A 17 -10.38 -12.80 7.68
C ILE A 17 -10.86 -14.05 6.94
N GLU A 18 -12.17 -14.13 6.66
CA GLU A 18 -12.77 -15.26 5.93
C GLU A 18 -12.24 -15.38 4.50
N ASP A 19 -11.97 -14.25 3.82
CA ASP A 19 -11.44 -14.26 2.46
C ASP A 19 -9.96 -14.66 2.43
N LEU A 20 -9.21 -14.25 3.46
CA LEU A 20 -7.82 -14.66 3.62
C LEU A 20 -7.68 -16.14 4.00
N ALA A 21 -8.60 -16.69 4.79
CA ALA A 21 -8.62 -18.11 5.11
C ALA A 21 -8.88 -18.97 3.86
N LYS A 22 -9.72 -18.50 2.91
CA LYS A 22 -10.01 -19.21 1.66
C LYS A 22 -8.80 -19.36 0.74
N VAL A 23 -7.83 -18.44 0.81
CA VAL A 23 -6.58 -18.51 0.03
C VAL A 23 -5.50 -19.35 0.72
N GLY A 24 -5.81 -19.98 1.85
CA GLY A 24 -4.93 -20.93 2.52
C GLY A 24 -3.86 -20.30 3.42
N LEU A 25 -4.01 -19.03 3.78
CA LEU A 25 -3.08 -18.36 4.70
C LEU A 25 -3.26 -18.88 6.13
N LEU A 26 -2.14 -19.12 6.80
CA LEU A 26 -2.08 -19.41 8.23
C LEU A 26 -2.42 -18.15 9.05
N SER A 27 -2.80 -18.34 10.31
CA SER A 27 -3.29 -17.23 11.16
C SER A 27 -2.27 -16.11 11.35
N ASP A 28 -0.99 -16.46 11.44
CA ASP A 28 0.13 -15.53 11.54
C ASP A 28 0.35 -14.76 10.23
N GLU A 29 0.24 -15.42 9.09
CA GLU A 29 0.31 -14.78 7.76
C GLU A 29 -0.88 -13.83 7.52
N VAL A 30 -2.08 -14.21 7.98
CA VAL A 30 -3.27 -13.35 7.97
C VAL A 30 -3.02 -12.09 8.78
N ASP A 31 -2.47 -12.22 9.99
CA ASP A 31 -2.18 -11.09 10.86
C ASP A 31 -1.11 -10.17 10.27
N GLU A 32 -0.05 -10.73 9.69
CA GLU A 32 1.00 -9.98 9.01
C GLU A 32 0.46 -9.21 7.81
N LEU A 33 -0.30 -9.87 6.93
CA LEU A 33 -0.89 -9.24 5.77
C LEU A 33 -1.86 -8.12 6.17
N ARG A 34 -2.71 -8.34 7.17
CA ARG A 34 -3.66 -7.31 7.60
C ARG A 34 -2.93 -6.09 8.19
N ARG A 35 -1.82 -6.30 8.92
CA ARG A 35 -1.01 -5.20 9.48
C ARG A 35 -0.44 -4.29 8.39
N SER A 36 -0.21 -4.79 7.18
CA SER A 36 0.38 -3.99 6.10
C SER A 36 -0.53 -2.89 5.54
N PHE A 37 -1.83 -2.97 5.82
CA PHE A 37 -2.82 -1.93 5.47
C PHE A 37 -2.88 -0.79 6.49
N PHE A 38 -2.19 -0.90 7.63
CA PHE A 38 -2.22 0.11 8.69
C PHE A 38 -0.90 0.88 8.76
N ILE A 39 -0.91 2.10 8.22
CA ILE A 39 0.23 3.01 8.36
C ILE A 39 0.12 3.76 9.68
N ILE A 40 1.15 3.62 10.52
CA ILE A 40 1.18 4.21 11.85
C ILE A 40 1.67 5.66 11.75
N LYS A 41 1.09 6.57 12.54
CA LYS A 41 1.64 7.93 12.65
C LYS A 41 3.03 7.89 13.28
N ARG A 42 3.97 8.65 12.73
CA ARG A 42 5.26 8.85 13.40
C ARG A 42 5.06 9.62 14.70
N LYS A 43 5.86 9.28 15.71
CA LYS A 43 5.99 10.11 16.92
C LYS A 43 6.68 11.44 16.62
N GLU A 44 7.63 11.42 15.69
CA GLU A 44 8.40 12.59 15.26
C GLU A 44 8.26 12.78 13.75
N ARG A 45 7.91 14.00 13.34
CA ARG A 45 7.85 14.36 11.93
C ARG A 45 9.25 14.41 11.36
N LEU A 46 9.50 13.67 10.27
CA LEU A 46 10.76 13.80 9.55
C LEU A 46 10.75 15.05 8.67
N GLU A 47 11.82 15.84 8.70
CA GLU A 47 11.96 16.99 7.80
C GLU A 47 12.53 16.59 6.42
N ARG A 48 13.36 15.54 6.38
CA ARG A 48 13.99 15.02 5.15
C ARG A 48 13.75 13.53 4.99
N ILE A 49 13.11 13.15 3.89
CA ILE A 49 12.82 11.75 3.52
C ILE A 49 13.51 11.35 2.22
N GLY A 50 14.05 12.31 1.46
CA GLY A 50 14.69 12.04 0.17
C GLY A 50 13.73 11.59 -0.94
N LEU A 51 12.43 11.49 -0.64
CA LEU A 51 11.39 11.13 -1.62
C LEU A 51 10.64 12.37 -2.11
N PRO A 52 10.50 12.53 -3.44
CA PRO A 52 9.76 13.65 -4.02
C PRO A 52 8.24 13.40 -3.97
N GLY A 53 7.48 14.50 -4.05
CA GLY A 53 6.03 14.47 -4.23
C GLY A 53 5.23 13.90 -3.06
N GLN A 54 4.08 13.29 -3.38
CA GLN A 54 3.09 12.82 -2.40
C GLN A 54 3.61 11.71 -1.48
N LEU A 55 4.53 10.87 -1.95
CA LEU A 55 5.19 9.84 -1.12
C LEU A 55 6.05 10.47 -0.02
N GLY A 56 6.76 11.55 -0.36
CA GLY A 56 7.51 12.34 0.61
C GLY A 56 6.58 12.95 1.67
N GLU A 57 5.46 13.54 1.27
CA GLU A 57 4.49 14.11 2.23
C GLU A 57 3.85 13.06 3.15
N LEU A 58 3.53 11.89 2.60
CA LEU A 58 2.99 10.77 3.35
C LEU A 58 3.98 10.32 4.43
N PHE A 59 5.21 9.97 4.07
CA PHE A 59 6.14 9.41 5.05
C PHE A 59 6.70 10.43 6.04
N LYS A 60 6.51 11.74 5.82
CA LYS A 60 6.83 12.77 6.82
C LYS A 60 5.98 12.59 8.07
N ASN A 61 4.74 12.14 7.87
CA ASN A 61 3.74 12.03 8.93
C ASN A 61 3.51 10.59 9.38
N TYR A 62 3.83 9.61 8.53
CA TYR A 62 3.54 8.20 8.78
C TYR A 62 4.78 7.31 8.61
N ASP A 63 4.85 6.24 9.41
CA ASP A 63 5.93 5.27 9.41
C ASP A 63 5.61 4.14 8.41
N PRO A 64 6.40 4.00 7.32
CA PRO A 64 6.16 2.99 6.30
C PRO A 64 6.73 1.62 6.67
N SER A 65 7.29 1.41 7.86
CA SER A 65 7.96 0.13 8.22
C SER A 65 7.07 -1.10 8.12
N ASN A 66 5.75 -0.93 8.18
CA ASN A 66 4.77 -2.01 8.01
C ASN A 66 4.19 -2.08 6.59
N VAL A 67 4.52 -1.14 5.70
CA VAL A 67 3.87 -1.01 4.39
C VAL A 67 4.87 -1.33 3.30
N GLU A 68 4.61 -2.41 2.56
CA GLU A 68 5.30 -2.64 1.30
C GLU A 68 4.62 -1.86 0.18
N ILE A 69 5.36 -0.99 -0.50
CA ILE A 69 4.83 -0.18 -1.60
C ILE A 69 5.48 -0.66 -2.90
N GLY A 70 4.75 -1.50 -3.62
CA GLY A 70 5.11 -1.89 -4.98
C GLY A 70 4.89 -0.73 -5.95
N MET A 71 5.95 -0.29 -6.63
CA MET A 71 5.83 0.62 -7.77
C MET A 71 5.64 -0.21 -9.05
N LEU A 72 4.46 -0.13 -9.65
CA LEU A 72 4.20 -0.72 -10.96
C LEU A 72 4.43 0.36 -12.04
N LYS A 73 5.40 0.10 -12.92
CA LYS A 73 5.55 0.89 -14.15
C LYS A 73 4.60 0.33 -15.18
N PHE A 74 3.51 1.05 -15.45
CA PHE A 74 2.67 0.74 -16.61
C PHE A 74 3.39 1.23 -17.87
N ASP A 75 3.54 0.35 -18.86
CA ASP A 75 3.88 0.81 -20.19
C ASP A 75 2.72 1.69 -20.70
N LEU A 76 3.08 2.86 -21.24
CA LEU A 76 2.12 3.91 -21.62
C LEU A 76 1.18 3.51 -22.76
N GLU A 77 1.43 2.38 -23.43
CA GLU A 77 0.58 1.88 -24.50
C GLU A 77 0.00 0.51 -24.13
N PRO A 78 -1.34 0.35 -24.13
CA PRO A 78 -1.93 -0.97 -24.07
C PRO A 78 -1.43 -1.76 -25.27
N HIS A 79 -0.79 -2.91 -25.03
CA HIS A 79 -0.39 -3.82 -26.10
C HIS A 79 -1.61 -4.11 -26.98
N LYS A 80 -1.59 -3.63 -28.23
CA LYS A 80 -2.59 -4.01 -29.24
C LYS A 80 -2.57 -5.52 -29.32
N LYS A 81 -3.69 -6.17 -28.96
CA LYS A 81 -3.88 -7.61 -29.22
C LYS A 81 -3.70 -7.80 -30.72
N THR A 82 -2.61 -8.46 -31.12
CA THR A 82 -2.48 -8.97 -32.48
C THR A 82 -3.62 -9.96 -32.69
N GLN A 83 -4.63 -9.57 -33.47
CA GLN A 83 -5.59 -10.51 -34.01
C GLN A 83 -4.79 -11.44 -34.93
N VAL A 84 -4.53 -12.65 -34.45
CA VAL A 84 -4.12 -13.76 -35.31
C VAL A 84 -5.38 -14.17 -36.05
N GLY A 85 -5.44 -13.81 -37.33
CA GLY A 85 -6.40 -14.32 -38.28
C GLY A 85 -6.07 -15.73 -38.74
#